data_AF-N8ZVI1-F1
#
_entry.id   AF-N8ZVI1-F1
#
_cell.length_a   1.000
_cell.length_b   1.000
_cell.length_c   1.000
_cell.angle_alpha   90.00
_cell.angle_beta   90.00
_cell.angle_gamma   90.00
#
_symmetry.space_group_name_H-M   'P 1'
#
loop_
_entity.id
_entity.type
_entity.pdbx_description
1 polymer ?
#
loop_
_entity_poly.entity_id
_entity_poly.type
_entity_poly.pdbx_seq_one_letter_code
_entity_poly.pdbx_strand_id
1 'polypeptide(L)'
;RPVGVMYMEDEAGIDAKIIAVPHSKLTPLYDNVKDLNDIPQLQLDQMKHFFEHYKDLEKDKWMKFNGWGNVEEARMEIIKAIKNHE
;
A
#
# COMPACT_ATOMS: atom_id res chain seq x y z
N ARG A 1 6.75 -9.89 -1.98
CA ARG A 1 7.90 -9.02 -1.65
C ARG A 1 7.39 -7.59 -1.59
N PRO A 2 7.48 -6.89 -0.45
CA PRO A 2 7.04 -5.50 -0.37
C PRO A 2 7.89 -4.62 -1.29
N VAL A 3 7.25 -3.60 -1.86
CA VAL A 3 7.89 -2.58 -2.72
C VAL A 3 7.49 -1.16 -2.32
N GLY A 4 6.43 -1.00 -1.52
CA GLY A 4 6.04 0.29 -0.96
C GLY A 4 4.83 0.14 -0.05
N VAL A 5 4.31 1.26 0.44
CA VAL A 5 3.16 1.32 1.34
C VAL A 5 2.28 2.52 0.99
N MET A 6 0.96 2.33 1.10
CA MET A 6 -0.04 3.38 0.98
C MET A 6 -0.51 3.76 2.38
N TYR A 7 -0.34 5.03 2.75
CA TYR A 7 -0.86 5.57 4.00
C TYR A 7 -2.21 6.23 3.77
N MET A 8 -3.16 5.91 4.63
CA MET A 8 -4.52 6.42 4.55
C MET A 8 -5.12 6.57 5.95
N GLU A 9 -6.22 7.28 6.01
CA GLU A 9 -7.02 7.46 7.21
C GLU A 9 -8.49 7.26 6.85
N ASP A 10 -9.21 6.54 7.71
CA ASP A 10 -10.64 6.31 7.58
C ASP A 10 -11.35 6.53 8.92
N GLU A 11 -12.63 6.17 9.00
CA GLU A 11 -13.44 6.34 10.20
C GLU A 11 -12.89 5.63 11.45
N ALA A 12 -12.02 4.64 11.30
CA ALA A 12 -11.40 3.88 12.38
C ALA A 12 -9.98 4.38 12.74
N GLY A 13 -9.44 5.35 11.98
CA GLY A 13 -8.13 5.96 12.22
C GLY A 13 -7.13 5.69 11.09
N ILE A 14 -5.84 5.62 11.45
CA ILE A 14 -4.74 5.47 10.49
C ILE A 14 -4.65 4.02 10.03
N ASP A 15 -4.58 3.83 8.72
CA ASP A 15 -4.40 2.53 8.07
C ASP A 15 -3.25 2.56 7.05
N ALA A 16 -2.52 1.45 6.95
CA ALA A 16 -1.35 1.31 6.08
C ALA A 16 -1.49 0.05 5.23
N LYS A 17 -1.56 0.23 3.90
CA LYS A 17 -1.69 -0.89 2.95
C LYS A 17 -0.34 -1.18 2.29
N ILE A 18 0.20 -2.37 2.52
CA ILE A 18 1.46 -2.81 1.91
C ILE A 18 1.25 -3.12 0.42
N ILE A 19 2.06 -2.51 -0.44
CA ILE A 19 2.15 -2.86 -1.86
C ILE A 19 3.27 -3.88 -2.02
N ALA A 20 2.94 -5.01 -2.66
CA ALA A 20 3.87 -6.12 -2.86
C ALA A 20 3.73 -6.73 -4.24
N VAL A 21 4.85 -7.28 -4.73
CA VAL A 21 4.92 -8.09 -5.95
C VAL A 21 5.23 -9.55 -5.60
N PRO A 22 4.89 -10.52 -6.47
CA PRO A 22 5.32 -11.91 -6.31
C PRO A 22 6.83 -12.06 -6.11
N HIS A 23 7.24 -13.10 -5.38
CA HIS A 23 8.65 -13.45 -5.27
C HIS A 23 9.18 -13.99 -6.61
N SER A 24 10.46 -13.73 -6.94
CA SER A 24 11.11 -14.17 -8.19
C SER A 24 11.05 -15.67 -8.47
N LYS A 25 10.86 -16.48 -7.42
CA LYS A 25 10.66 -17.94 -7.51
C LYS A 25 9.31 -18.32 -8.14
N LEU A 26 8.33 -17.42 -8.10
CA LEU A 26 7.00 -17.63 -8.68
C LEU A 26 6.92 -17.09 -10.11
N THR A 27 7.54 -15.94 -10.37
CA THR A 27 7.59 -15.33 -11.71
C THR A 27 8.72 -14.30 -11.81
N PRO A 28 9.45 -14.23 -12.94
CA PRO A 28 10.47 -13.22 -13.18
C PRO A 28 9.92 -11.84 -13.58
N LEU A 29 8.60 -11.73 -13.85
CA LEU A 29 7.96 -10.51 -14.38
C LEU A 29 8.26 -9.26 -13.53
N TYR A 30 8.40 -9.44 -12.21
CA TYR A 30 8.57 -8.35 -11.25
C TYR A 30 9.99 -8.26 -10.69
N ASP A 31 10.97 -8.92 -11.32
CA ASP A 31 12.34 -8.92 -10.81
C ASP A 31 12.93 -7.52 -10.74
N ASN A 32 12.56 -6.64 -11.67
CA ASN A 32 13.03 -5.26 -11.73
C ASN A 32 12.21 -4.28 -10.88
N VAL A 33 11.12 -4.70 -10.24
CA VAL A 33 10.29 -3.83 -9.38
C VAL A 33 10.81 -3.92 -7.94
N LYS A 34 11.69 -3.00 -7.56
CA LYS A 34 12.38 -2.99 -6.26
C LYS A 34 11.76 -2.00 -5.27
N ASP A 35 11.24 -0.90 -5.77
CA ASP A 35 10.60 0.17 -5.00
C ASP A 35 9.28 0.60 -5.67
N LEU A 36 8.53 1.50 -5.02
CA LEU A 36 7.27 2.02 -5.52
C LEU A 36 7.46 2.83 -6.80
N ASN A 37 8.60 3.51 -6.94
CA ASN A 37 8.94 4.29 -8.14
C ASN A 37 9.16 3.42 -9.40
N ASP A 38 9.29 2.10 -9.25
CA ASP A 38 9.37 1.17 -10.38
C ASP A 38 7.97 0.76 -10.90
N ILE A 39 6.90 1.18 -10.21
CA ILE A 39 5.51 0.95 -10.63
C ILE A 39 5.08 2.08 -11.56
N PRO A 40 4.40 1.79 -12.69
CA PRO A 40 3.86 2.84 -13.56
C PRO A 40 2.97 3.82 -12.80
N GLN A 41 3.18 5.12 -12.99
CA GLN A 41 2.43 6.17 -12.28
C GLN A 41 0.92 6.02 -12.40
N LEU A 42 0.42 5.68 -13.60
CA LEU A 42 -1.01 5.43 -13.82
C LEU A 42 -1.56 4.34 -12.89
N GLN A 43 -0.77 3.31 -12.59
CA GLN A 43 -1.20 2.23 -11.70
C GLN A 43 -1.26 2.71 -10.25
N LEU A 44 -0.33 3.57 -9.82
CA LEU A 44 -0.39 4.22 -8.51
C LEU A 44 -1.63 5.12 -8.40
N ASP A 45 -1.90 5.91 -9.44
CA ASP A 45 -3.08 6.80 -9.48
C ASP A 45 -4.39 5.99 -9.46
N GLN A 46 -4.44 4.85 -10.15
CA GLN A 46 -5.59 3.93 -10.11
C GLN A 46 -5.82 3.35 -8.71
N MET A 47 -4.75 2.94 -8.00
CA MET A 47 -4.84 2.47 -6.62
C MET A 47 -5.34 3.58 -5.68
N LYS A 48 -4.77 4.78 -5.81
CA LYS A 48 -5.19 5.95 -5.03
C LYS A 48 -6.67 6.25 -5.25
N HIS A 49 -7.08 6.41 -6.50
CA HIS A 49 -8.47 6.71 -6.87
C HIS A 49 -9.43 5.64 -6.36
N PHE A 50 -9.08 4.36 -6.48
CA PHE A 50 -9.91 3.27 -5.97
C PHE A 50 -10.18 3.45 -4.48
N PHE A 51 -9.13 3.65 -3.67
CA PHE A 51 -9.30 3.77 -2.22
C PHE A 51 -9.95 5.08 -1.77
N GLU A 52 -9.75 6.17 -2.49
CA GLU A 52 -10.45 7.43 -2.20
C GLU A 52 -11.96 7.32 -2.44
N HIS A 53 -12.41 6.48 -3.36
CA HIS A 53 -13.80 6.47 -3.83
C HIS A 53 -14.62 5.19 -3.53
N TYR A 54 -13.99 4.06 -3.20
CA TYR A 54 -14.73 2.78 -3.09
C TYR A 54 -15.81 2.76 -2.00
N LYS A 55 -15.70 3.66 -1.00
CA LYS A 55 -16.63 3.82 0.12
C LYS A 55 -17.64 4.97 -0.07
N ASP A 56 -17.64 5.68 -1.20
CA ASP A 56 -18.44 6.92 -1.38
C ASP A 56 -19.95 6.75 -1.18
N LEU A 57 -20.48 5.54 -1.39
CA LEU A 57 -21.89 5.22 -1.23
C LEU A 57 -22.22 4.54 0.11
N GLU A 58 -21.22 4.32 0.95
CA GLU A 58 -21.39 3.75 2.29
C GLU A 58 -21.65 4.88 3.29
N LYS A 59 -22.82 4.85 3.93
CA LYS A 59 -23.20 5.88 4.90
C LYS A 59 -22.19 5.95 6.04
N ASP A 60 -21.82 7.17 6.41
CA ASP A 60 -20.91 7.50 7.52
C ASP A 60 -19.46 6.98 7.35
N LYS A 61 -19.09 6.50 6.15
CA LYS A 61 -17.72 6.12 5.83
C LYS A 61 -17.03 7.18 4.99
N TRP A 62 -15.72 7.31 5.18
CA TRP A 62 -14.89 8.22 4.43
C TRP A 62 -13.48 7.67 4.32
N MET A 63 -12.71 8.26 3.41
CA MET A 63 -11.35 7.85 3.11
C MET A 63 -10.51 9.08 2.79
N LYS A 64 -9.31 9.14 3.36
CA LYS A 64 -8.33 10.17 3.04
C LYS A 64 -6.98 9.56 2.75
N PHE A 65 -6.43 9.92 1.60
CA PHE A 65 -5.07 9.57 1.23
C PHE A 65 -4.06 10.44 1.98
N ASN A 66 -3.09 9.82 2.65
CA ASN A 66 -2.06 10.51 3.43
C ASN A 66 -0.67 10.43 2.80
N GLY A 67 -0.46 9.60 1.78
CA GLY A 67 0.79 9.56 1.04
C GLY A 67 1.25 8.15 0.67
N TRP A 68 2.31 8.13 -0.11
CA TRP A 68 3.05 6.92 -0.45
C TRP A 68 4.33 6.83 0.38
N GLY A 69 4.67 5.63 0.82
CA GLY A 69 5.96 5.29 1.42
C GLY A 69 6.73 4.29 0.56
N ASN A 70 8.06 4.32 0.70
CA ASN A 70 8.98 3.48 -0.06
C ASN A 70 9.07 2.04 0.50
N VAL A 71 9.96 1.22 -0.06
CA VAL A 71 10.13 -0.17 0.35
C VAL A 71 10.60 -0.33 1.80
N GLU A 72 11.41 0.60 2.33
CA GLU A 72 11.90 0.52 3.71
C GLU A 72 10.78 0.84 4.70
N GLU A 73 9.97 1.86 4.42
CA GLU A 73 8.78 2.19 5.21
C GLU A 73 7.80 1.00 5.26
N ALA A 74 7.58 0.33 4.12
CA ALA A 74 6.77 -0.88 4.06
C ALA A 74 7.32 -2.01 4.94
N ARG A 75 8.65 -2.21 4.96
CA ARG A 75 9.28 -3.22 5.83
C ARG A 75 9.15 -2.87 7.30
N MET A 76 9.28 -1.58 7.65
CA MET A 76 9.10 -1.12 9.03
C MET A 76 7.68 -1.38 9.52
N GLU A 77 6.65 -1.09 8.72
CA GLU A 77 5.26 -1.38 9.09
C GLU A 77 5.01 -2.88 9.30
N ILE A 78 5.58 -3.74 8.45
CA ILE A 78 5.48 -5.20 8.62
C ILE A 78 6.13 -5.65 9.94
N ILE A 79 7.35 -5.20 10.23
CA ILE A 79 8.06 -5.57 11.47
C ILE A 79 7.30 -5.07 12.70
N LYS A 80 6.77 -3.83 12.65
CA LYS A 80 5.96 -3.25 13.72
C LYS A 80 4.68 -4.05 13.95
N ALA A 81 3.99 -4.46 12.89
CA ALA A 81 2.79 -5.28 12.99
C ALA A 81 3.07 -6.66 13.61
N ILE A 82 4.18 -7.30 13.22
CA ILE A 82 4.63 -8.56 13.83
C ILE A 82 4.89 -8.37 15.33
N LYS A 83 5.69 -7.34 15.69
CA LYS A 83 6.04 -7.06 17.09
C LYS A 83 4.84 -6.73 17.98
N ASN A 84 3.82 -6.05 17.44
CA ASN A 84 2.62 -5.70 18.20
C ASN A 84 1.65 -6.89 18.36
N HIS A 85 1.80 -7.94 17.55
CA HIS A 85 1.02 -9.16 17.68
C HIS A 85 1.61 -10.13 18.71
N GLU A 86 2.94 -10.13 18.86
CA GLU A 86 3.68 -10.86 19.90
C GLU A 86 3.42 -10.31 21.31
#